data_AF-A0A938NSM3-F1
#
_entry.id   AF-A0A938NSM3-F1
#
_cell.length_a   1.000
_cell.length_b   1.000
_cell.length_c   1.000
_cell.angle_alpha   90.00
_cell.angle_beta   90.00
_cell.angle_gamma   90.00
#
_symmetry.space_group_name_H-M   'P 1'
#
loop_
_entity.id
_entity.type
_entity.pdbx_description
1 polymer ?
#
loop_
_entity_poly.entity_id
_entity_poly.type
_entity_poly.pdbx_seq_one_letter_code
_entity_poly.pdbx_strand_id
1 'polypeptide(L)' 'LMGASRRSVIGRLLGREPADRLAGSLALAVFSVLRGAQILRVHDVKESCDAARLVDTLLVNELVD' A
#
# COMPACT_ATOMS: atom_id res chain seq x y z
N LEU A 1 4.62 12.61 -2.12
CA LEU A 1 3.28 12.03 -2.42
C LEU A 1 3.47 10.83 -3.36
N MET A 2 3.01 9.64 -2.96
CA MET A 2 3.08 8.41 -3.76
C MET A 2 1.67 7.92 -4.12
N GLY A 3 1.39 7.75 -5.41
CA GLY A 3 0.10 7.20 -5.85
C GLY A 3 0.20 5.71 -6.14
N ALA A 4 -0.03 4.83 -5.17
CA ALA A 4 0.19 3.38 -5.33
C ALA A 4 -1.00 2.59 -5.93
N SER A 5 -2.20 3.16 -5.92
CA SER A 5 -3.44 2.40 -6.13
C SER A 5 -3.76 2.06 -7.59
N ARG A 6 -4.06 0.78 -7.82
CA ARG A 6 -4.57 0.15 -9.06
C ARG A 6 -3.73 0.38 -10.34
N ARG A 7 -2.46 0.74 -10.17
CA ARG A 7 -1.54 1.03 -11.28
C ARG A 7 -1.42 -0.13 -12.28
N SER A 8 -1.22 0.22 -13.55
CA SER A 8 -1.00 -0.75 -14.64
C SER A 8 0.20 -1.65 -14.42
N VAL A 9 1.23 -1.19 -13.68
CA VAL A 9 2.39 -2.02 -13.32
C VAL A 9 1.99 -3.25 -12.50
N ILE A 10 1.01 -3.15 -11.62
CA ILE A 10 0.48 -4.28 -10.85
C ILE A 10 -0.14 -5.30 -11.81
N GLY A 11 -0.94 -4.82 -12.77
CA GLY A 11 -1.56 -5.67 -13.78
C GLY A 11 -0.53 -6.38 -14.66
N ARG A 12 0.51 -5.66 -15.12
CA ARG A 12 1.57 -6.24 -15.95
C ARG A 12 2.42 -7.27 -15.22
N LEU A 13 2.75 -7.03 -13.95
CA LEU A 13 3.63 -7.93 -13.18
C LEU A 13 2.91 -9.13 -12.60
N LEU A 14 1.64 -8.98 -12.20
CA LEU A 14 0.89 -10.02 -11.48
C LEU A 14 -0.25 -10.64 -12.31
N GLY A 15 -0.45 -10.22 -13.56
CA GLY A 15 -1.52 -10.72 -14.44
C GLY A 15 -2.92 -10.42 -13.92
N ARG A 16 -3.15 -9.21 -13.37
CA ARG A 16 -4.42 -8.83 -12.72
C ARG A 16 -5.17 -7.72 -13.45
N GLU A 17 -6.47 -7.91 -13.60
CA GLU A 17 -7.40 -6.88 -14.07
C GLU A 17 -7.54 -5.75 -13.04
N PRO A 18 -7.94 -4.52 -13.45
CA PRO A 18 -8.02 -3.37 -12.55
C PRO A 18 -8.81 -3.62 -11.26
N ALA A 19 -9.89 -4.42 -11.33
CA ALA A 19 -10.71 -4.80 -10.19
C ALA A 19 -9.93 -5.59 -9.13
N ASP A 20 -9.01 -6.46 -9.56
CA ASP A 20 -8.29 -7.43 -8.73
C ASP A 20 -6.91 -6.93 -8.27
N ARG A 21 -6.64 -5.63 -8.39
CA ARG A 21 -5.34 -5.02 -8.04
C ARG A 21 -5.24 -4.56 -6.59
N LEU A 22 -6.23 -4.85 -5.73
CA LEU A 22 -6.22 -4.40 -4.34
C LEU A 22 -4.96 -4.87 -3.61
N ALA A 23 -4.67 -6.18 -3.63
CA ALA A 23 -3.51 -6.74 -2.94
C ALA A 23 -2.17 -6.10 -3.40
N GLY A 24 -1.97 -5.94 -4.71
CA GLY A 24 -0.77 -5.28 -5.23
C GLY A 24 -0.72 -3.78 -4.92
N SER A 25 -1.88 -3.13 -4.78
CA SER A 25 -1.97 -1.72 -4.39
C SER A 25 -1.57 -1.52 -2.93
N LEU A 26 -2.04 -2.40 -2.05
CA LEU A 26 -1.66 -2.40 -0.63
C LEU A 26 -0.18 -2.71 -0.45
N ALA A 27 0.36 -3.68 -1.20
CA ALA A 27 1.79 -3.97 -1.18
C ALA A 27 2.65 -2.75 -1.56
N LEU A 28 2.27 -2.02 -2.62
CA LEU A 28 2.95 -0.78 -3.01
C LEU A 28 2.76 0.34 -1.98
N ALA A 29 1.60 0.44 -1.34
CA ALA A 29 1.34 1.40 -0.27
C ALA A 29 2.26 1.15 0.92
N VAL A 30 2.31 -0.08 1.43
CA VAL A 30 3.20 -0.51 2.52
C VAL A 30 4.65 -0.25 2.16
N PHE A 31 5.09 -0.69 0.98
CA PHE A 31 6.45 -0.43 0.49
C PHE A 31 6.77 1.07 0.45
N SER A 32 5.82 1.90 0.03
CA SER A 32 6.02 3.35 0.00
C SER A 32 6.20 3.93 1.41
N VAL A 33 5.41 3.49 2.39
CA VAL A 33 5.55 3.93 3.79
C VAL A 33 6.91 3.51 4.36
N LEU A 34 7.33 2.25 4.15
CA LEU A 34 8.66 1.76 4.53
C LEU A 34 9.81 2.58 3.91
N ARG A 35 9.57 3.26 2.78
CA ARG A 35 10.52 4.14 2.09
C ARG A 35 10.36 5.61 2.47
N GLY A 36 9.60 5.92 3.52
CA GLY A 36 9.41 7.27 4.05
C GLY A 36 8.34 8.10 3.34
N ALA A 37 7.41 7.49 2.61
CA ALA A 37 6.32 8.24 2.00
C ALA A 37 5.35 8.78 3.07
N GLN A 38 5.27 10.11 3.17
CA GLN A 38 4.38 10.78 4.12
C GLN A 38 2.94 10.94 3.62
N ILE A 39 2.70 10.81 2.31
CA ILE A 39 1.36 10.96 1.71
C ILE A 39 1.14 9.88 0.65
N LEU A 40 0.05 9.13 0.80
CA LEU A 40 -0.43 8.13 -0.15
C LEU A 40 -1.69 8.62 -0.87
N ARG A 41 -1.72 8.51 -2.21
CA ARG A 41 -2.93 8.71 -3.02
C ARG A 41 -3.52 7.34 -3.40
N VAL A 42 -4.72 7.05 -2.93
CA VAL A 42 -5.36 5.73 -3.03
C VAL A 42 -6.81 5.83 -3.48
N HIS A 43 -7.34 4.77 -4.11
CA HIS A 43 -8.77 4.63 -4.40
C HIS A 43 -9.50 3.83 -3.30
N ASP A 44 -8.82 2.82 -2.75
CA ASP A 44 -9.34 1.91 -1.71
C ASP A 44 -8.91 2.44 -0.33
N VAL A 45 -9.61 3.48 0.15
CA VAL A 45 -9.19 4.29 1.31
C VAL A 45 -9.14 3.48 2.58
N LYS A 46 -10.17 2.67 2.87
CA LYS A 46 -10.28 1.92 4.13
C LYS A 46 -9.11 0.96 4.30
N GLU A 47 -8.91 0.09 3.32
CA GLU A 47 -7.88 -0.95 3.31
C GLU A 47 -6.47 -0.33 3.31
N SER A 48 -6.27 0.77 2.57
CA SER A 48 -4.98 1.46 2.53
C SER A 48 -4.65 2.14 3.86
N CYS A 49 -5.65 2.71 4.54
CA CYS A 49 -5.47 3.28 5.87
C CYS A 49 -5.11 2.20 6.90
N ASP A 50 -5.78 1.05 6.88
CA ASP A 50 -5.48 -0.06 7.79
C ASP A 50 -4.04 -0.55 7.58
N ALA A 51 -3.63 -0.77 6.32
CA ALA A 51 -2.27 -1.18 5.99
C ALA A 51 -1.21 -0.13 6.38
N ALA A 52 -1.48 1.15 6.10
CA ALA A 52 -0.56 2.25 6.43
C ALA A 52 -0.39 2.41 7.94
N ARG A 53 -1.48 2.38 8.72
CA ARG A 53 -1.42 2.46 10.19
C ARG A 53 -0.67 1.29 10.80
N LEU A 54 -0.93 0.08 10.31
CA LEU A 54 -0.26 -1.11 10.82
C LEU A 54 1.25 -1.03 10.57
N VAL A 55 1.69 -0.74 9.34
CA VAL A 55 3.13 -0.65 9.05
C VAL A 55 3.80 0.52 9.78
N ASP A 56 3.14 1.67 9.91
CA ASP A 56 3.67 2.82 10.65
C ASP A 56 3.86 2.48 12.13
N THR A 57 2.90 1.78 12.74
CA THR A 57 3.02 1.29 14.12
C THR A 57 4.20 0.33 14.28
N LEU A 58 4.40 -0.60 13.34
CA LEU A 58 5.51 -1.56 13.34
C LEU A 58 6.89 -0.89 13.10
N LEU A 59 6.93 0.28 12.47
CA LEU A 59 8.16 1.04 12.28
C LEU A 59 8.55 1.85 13.52
N VAL A 60 7.58 2.34 14.28
CA VAL A 60 7.80 3.16 15.49
C VAL A 60 8.04 2.28 16.72
N ASN A 61 7.38 1.12 16.80
CA ASN A 61 7.57 0.17 17.89
C ASN A 61 8.21 -1.13 17.36
N GLU A 62 9.38 -1.48 17.89
CA GLU A 62 9.81 -2.87 17.88
C GLU A 62 8.79 -3.66 18.70
N LEU A 63 7.96 -4.45 18.03
CA LEU A 63 7.02 -5.44 18.57
C LEU A 63 5.57 -4.98 18.75
N VAL A 64 4.70 -5.74 18.10
CA VAL A 64 3.40 -6.14 18.65
C VAL A 64 3.54 -7.66 18.78
N ASP A 65 3.79 -8.13 20.00
CA ASP A 65 3.91 -9.53 20.49
C ASP A 65 4.49 -10.62 19.57
#